data_AF-A0A7E4VQX2-F1
#
_entry.id   AF-A0A7E4VQX2-F1
#
_cell.length_a   1.000
_cell.length_b   1.000
_cell.length_c   1.000
_cell.angle_alpha   90.00
_cell.angle_beta   90.00
_cell.angle_gamma   90.00
#
_symmetry.space_group_name_H-M   'P 1'
#
loop_
_entity.id
_entity.type
_entity.pdbx_description
1 polymer ?
#
loop_
_entity_poly.entity_id
_entity_poly.type
_entity_poly.pdbx_seq_one_letter_code
_entity_poly.pdbx_strand_id
1 'polypeptide(L)'
;MAPMVDPTSSKIVPLIAGPRMLTIRRKKMKKHKRRKRFDRDYFKYQKYHRQKKLKAEKVFRVRMNEMMKTLESFDPMEHVQDTIKRAQRQWSTDLTPSGKKKYPHWSELMALEELYDVPKDDYIDKRAGLPSEEDAQKIAHLRKQYELKYSRNAVKVEGGSDDS
;
A
#
# COMPACT_ATOMS: atom_id res chain seq x y z
N MET A 1 73.97 17.06 -43.07
CA MET A 1 73.05 15.91 -43.12
C MET A 1 72.26 15.89 -41.83
N ALA A 2 70.95 16.11 -41.88
CA ALA A 2 70.08 16.01 -40.70
C ALA A 2 69.83 14.52 -40.38
N PRO A 3 69.90 14.07 -39.11
CA PRO A 3 69.69 12.68 -38.77
C PRO A 3 68.22 12.29 -38.99
N MET A 4 68.00 11.15 -39.67
CA MET A 4 66.67 10.57 -39.84
C MET A 4 66.16 10.07 -38.49
N VAL A 5 65.10 10.71 -37.99
CA VAL A 5 64.39 10.27 -36.78
C VAL A 5 63.36 9.22 -37.21
N ASP A 6 63.51 8.01 -36.67
CA ASP A 6 62.65 6.86 -36.93
C ASP A 6 61.22 7.14 -36.40
N PRO A 7 60.19 7.26 -37.27
CA PRO A 7 58.83 7.63 -36.85
C PRO A 7 58.15 6.54 -36.01
N THR A 8 58.76 5.36 -35.90
CA THR A 8 58.21 4.21 -35.18
C THR A 8 58.67 4.13 -33.72
N SER A 9 59.53 5.04 -33.24
CA SER A 9 59.87 5.21 -31.82
C SER A 9 58.73 5.84 -31.01
N SER A 10 57.49 5.44 -31.29
CA SER A 10 56.35 5.70 -30.42
C SER A 10 56.56 4.85 -29.16
N LYS A 11 57.16 5.48 -28.14
CA LYS A 11 57.25 4.94 -26.77
C LYS A 11 55.91 4.29 -26.45
N ILE A 12 55.91 3.01 -26.10
CA ILE A 12 54.72 2.32 -25.60
C ILE A 12 54.35 3.01 -24.29
N VAL A 13 53.56 4.08 -24.38
CA VAL A 13 53.01 4.77 -23.22
C VAL A 13 52.12 3.74 -22.53
N PRO A 14 52.36 3.42 -21.25
CA PRO A 14 51.47 2.54 -20.52
C PRO A 14 50.08 3.16 -20.65
N LEU A 15 49.12 2.37 -21.14
CA LEU A 15 47.75 2.82 -21.28
C LEU A 15 47.24 3.06 -19.85
N ILE A 16 47.42 4.29 -19.33
CA ILE A 16 46.88 4.73 -18.04
C ILE A 16 45.37 4.85 -18.24
N ALA A 17 44.72 3.69 -18.35
CA ALA A 17 43.29 3.58 -18.30
C ALA A 17 42.92 3.98 -16.87
N GLY A 18 42.39 5.20 -16.70
CA GLY A 18 41.92 5.65 -15.40
C GLY A 18 41.02 4.60 -14.75
N PRO A 19 40.89 4.55 -13.41
CA PRO A 19 40.17 3.50 -12.68
C PRO A 19 38.78 3.16 -13.23
N ARG A 20 38.10 4.17 -13.81
CA ARG A 20 36.82 4.06 -14.52
C ARG A 20 36.89 3.15 -15.75
N MET A 21 37.91 3.28 -16.61
CA MET A 21 38.06 2.50 -17.84
C MET A 21 38.32 1.01 -17.55
N LEU A 22 39.12 0.70 -16.53
CA LEU A 22 39.32 -0.68 -16.06
C LEU A 22 38.00 -1.29 -15.57
N THR A 23 37.20 -0.51 -14.84
CA THR A 23 35.89 -0.94 -14.37
C THR A 23 34.91 -1.19 -15.51
N ILE A 24 34.89 -0.33 -16.53
CA ILE A 24 34.07 -0.50 -17.73
C ILE A 24 34.47 -1.78 -18.46
N ARG A 25 35.77 -2.03 -18.67
CA ARG A 25 36.27 -3.25 -19.32
C ARG A 25 35.89 -4.51 -18.55
N ARG A 26 36.00 -4.49 -17.22
CA ARG A 26 35.54 -5.60 -16.35
C ARG A 26 34.04 -5.84 -16.51
N LYS A 27 33.20 -4.79 -16.43
CA LYS A 27 31.74 -4.90 -16.60
C LYS A 27 31.37 -5.41 -18.00
N LYS A 28 32.02 -4.91 -19.05
CA LYS A 28 31.87 -5.39 -20.44
C LYS A 28 32.16 -6.88 -20.53
N MET A 29 33.30 -7.32 -20.01
CA MET A 29 33.69 -8.72 -20.06
C MET A 29 32.75 -9.62 -19.25
N LYS A 30 32.30 -9.17 -18.06
CA LYS A 30 31.28 -9.87 -17.26
C LYS A 30 29.96 -10.02 -18.03
N LYS A 31 29.48 -8.96 -18.70
CA LYS A 31 28.26 -9.00 -19.54
C LYS A 31 28.44 -9.96 -20.72
N HIS A 32 29.56 -9.89 -21.41
CA HIS A 32 29.91 -10.78 -22.54
C HIS A 32 29.90 -12.26 -22.13
N LYS A 33 30.61 -12.60 -21.06
CA LYS A 33 30.66 -13.98 -20.54
C LYS A 33 29.30 -14.46 -20.03
N ARG A 34 28.49 -13.57 -19.42
CA ARG A 34 27.12 -13.89 -18.98
C ARG A 34 26.21 -14.23 -20.16
N ARG A 35 26.26 -13.44 -21.23
CA ARG A 35 25.49 -13.71 -22.47
C ARG A 35 25.89 -15.03 -23.10
N LYS A 36 27.21 -15.25 -23.31
CA LYS A 36 27.71 -16.54 -23.81
C LYS A 36 27.26 -17.74 -22.97
N ARG A 37 27.27 -17.62 -21.64
CA ARG A 37 26.76 -18.67 -20.74
C ARG A 37 25.26 -18.88 -20.92
N PHE A 38 24.49 -17.81 -21.01
CA PHE A 38 23.05 -17.89 -21.23
C PHE A 38 22.70 -18.57 -22.55
N ASP A 39 23.38 -18.19 -23.64
CA ASP A 39 23.14 -18.78 -24.96
C ASP A 39 23.53 -20.26 -24.98
N ARG A 40 24.67 -20.62 -24.40
CA ARG A 40 25.12 -22.02 -24.27
C ARG A 40 24.15 -22.88 -23.46
N ASP A 41 23.66 -22.35 -22.34
CA ASP A 41 22.82 -23.09 -21.39
C ASP A 41 21.31 -22.77 -21.58
N TYR A 42 20.91 -22.22 -22.74
CA TYR A 42 19.58 -21.65 -23.00
C TYR A 42 18.45 -22.62 -22.66
N PHE A 43 18.51 -23.85 -23.16
CA PHE A 43 17.47 -24.86 -22.93
C PHE A 43 17.35 -25.27 -21.45
N LYS A 44 18.46 -25.26 -20.70
CA LYS A 44 18.46 -25.52 -19.25
C LYS A 44 17.70 -24.42 -18.52
N TYR A 45 17.93 -23.16 -18.88
CA TYR A 45 17.19 -22.03 -18.32
C TYR A 45 15.70 -22.09 -18.67
N GLN A 46 15.35 -22.41 -19.93
CA GLN A 46 13.94 -22.55 -20.33
C GLN A 46 13.22 -23.63 -19.53
N LYS A 47 13.84 -24.81 -19.37
CA LYS A 47 13.31 -25.90 -18.54
C LYS A 47 13.10 -25.44 -17.09
N TYR A 48 14.08 -24.77 -16.50
CA TYR A 48 14.00 -24.24 -15.14
C TYR A 48 12.89 -23.18 -15.00
N HIS A 49 12.79 -22.24 -15.93
CA HIS A 49 11.76 -21.20 -15.92
C HIS A 49 10.35 -21.78 -16.05
N ARG A 50 10.16 -22.77 -16.93
CA ARG A 50 8.91 -23.51 -17.04
C ARG A 50 8.55 -24.20 -15.72
N GLN A 51 9.50 -24.92 -15.11
CA GLN A 51 9.27 -25.57 -13.81
C GLN A 51 8.94 -24.56 -12.70
N LYS A 52 9.63 -23.41 -12.67
CA LYS A 52 9.36 -22.34 -11.72
C LYS A 52 7.94 -21.77 -11.88
N LYS A 53 7.49 -21.55 -13.12
CA LYS A 53 6.11 -21.11 -13.43
C LYS A 53 5.08 -22.14 -12.99
N LEU A 54 5.29 -23.42 -13.32
CA LEU A 54 4.42 -24.51 -12.90
C LEU A 54 4.33 -24.64 -11.38
N LYS A 55 5.44 -24.47 -10.66
CA LYS A 55 5.44 -24.48 -9.19
C LYS A 55 4.64 -23.31 -8.62
N ALA A 56 4.83 -22.10 -9.16
CA ALA A 56 4.08 -20.93 -8.74
C ALA A 56 2.58 -21.11 -8.99
N GLU A 57 2.21 -21.66 -10.15
CA GLU A 57 0.82 -21.96 -10.48
C GLU A 57 0.20 -23.00 -9.54
N LYS A 58 0.93 -24.08 -9.22
CA LYS A 58 0.46 -25.07 -8.24
C LYS A 58 0.21 -24.44 -6.87
N VAL A 59 1.14 -23.63 -6.37
CA VAL A 59 0.99 -22.93 -5.09
C VAL A 59 -0.23 -22.00 -5.12
N PHE A 60 -0.42 -21.29 -6.23
CA PHE A 60 -1.58 -20.44 -6.43
C PHE A 60 -2.89 -21.23 -6.38
N ARG A 61 -2.99 -22.34 -7.13
CA ARG A 61 -4.17 -23.21 -7.13
C ARG A 61 -4.48 -23.78 -5.75
N VAL A 62 -3.46 -24.22 -5.02
CA VAL A 62 -3.62 -24.71 -3.63
C VAL A 62 -4.23 -23.61 -2.75
N ARG A 63 -3.65 -22.40 -2.78
CA ARG A 63 -4.16 -21.26 -2.02
C ARG A 63 -5.59 -20.89 -2.40
N MET A 64 -5.93 -20.92 -3.69
CA MET A 64 -7.31 -20.64 -4.13
C MET A 64 -8.28 -21.69 -3.63
N ASN A 65 -7.92 -22.96 -3.73
CA ASN A 65 -8.74 -24.05 -3.22
C ASN A 65 -8.90 -23.97 -1.71
N GLU A 66 -7.87 -23.56 -0.97
CA GLU A 66 -7.98 -23.30 0.48
C GLU A 66 -8.99 -22.19 0.76
N MET A 67 -8.93 -21.06 0.05
CA MET A 67 -9.89 -19.97 0.23
C MET A 67 -11.33 -20.40 -0.12
N MET A 68 -11.51 -21.16 -1.20
CA MET A 68 -12.83 -21.69 -1.56
C MET A 68 -13.34 -22.66 -0.49
N LYS A 69 -12.50 -23.56 0.01
CA LYS A 69 -12.86 -24.45 1.12
C LYS A 69 -13.24 -23.68 2.37
N THR A 70 -12.49 -22.63 2.73
CA THR A 70 -12.83 -21.79 3.89
C THR A 70 -14.17 -21.08 3.70
N LEU A 71 -14.52 -20.73 2.47
CA LEU A 71 -15.81 -20.11 2.14
C LEU A 71 -16.95 -21.14 2.20
N GLU A 72 -16.73 -22.33 1.62
CA GLU A 72 -17.70 -23.42 1.63
C GLU A 72 -17.98 -23.94 3.04
N SER A 73 -16.96 -23.99 3.88
CA SER A 73 -17.08 -24.39 5.29
C SER A 73 -17.44 -23.24 6.22
N PHE A 74 -17.77 -22.05 5.71
CA PHE A 74 -18.05 -20.89 6.55
C PHE A 74 -19.47 -21.00 7.13
N ASP A 75 -19.57 -21.20 8.44
CA ASP A 75 -20.82 -21.07 9.18
C ASP A 75 -20.89 -19.68 9.86
N PRO A 76 -21.84 -18.80 9.46
CA PRO A 76 -21.98 -17.47 10.06
C PRO A 76 -22.33 -17.53 11.54
N MET A 77 -23.07 -18.56 12.00
CA MET A 77 -23.47 -18.66 13.40
C MET A 77 -22.27 -19.01 14.28
N GLU A 78 -21.46 -19.98 13.86
CA GLU A 78 -20.22 -20.34 14.55
C GLU A 78 -19.26 -19.13 14.59
N HIS A 79 -19.14 -18.39 13.48
CA HIS A 79 -18.30 -17.20 13.43
C HIS A 79 -18.73 -16.10 14.43
N VAL A 80 -20.03 -15.81 14.53
CA VAL A 80 -20.55 -14.83 15.51
C VAL A 80 -20.33 -15.32 16.94
N GLN A 81 -20.57 -16.60 17.22
CA GLN A 81 -20.31 -17.16 18.55
C GLN A 81 -18.82 -17.08 18.91
N ASP A 82 -17.92 -17.37 17.98
CA ASP A 82 -16.47 -17.31 18.22
C ASP A 82 -15.94 -15.88 18.36
N THR A 83 -16.56 -14.90 17.69
CA THR A 83 -16.23 -13.49 17.88
C THR A 83 -16.70 -12.99 19.24
N ILE A 84 -17.92 -13.35 19.67
CA ILE A 84 -18.42 -13.05 21.02
C ILE A 84 -17.54 -13.70 22.09
N LYS A 85 -17.19 -14.99 21.94
CA LYS A 85 -16.29 -15.70 22.87
C LYS A 85 -14.91 -15.04 22.94
N ARG A 86 -14.35 -14.62 21.81
CA ARG A 86 -13.05 -13.91 21.77
C ARG A 86 -13.15 -12.54 22.45
N ALA A 87 -14.23 -11.80 22.25
CA ALA A 87 -14.45 -10.50 22.91
C ALA A 87 -14.67 -10.65 24.42
N GLN A 88 -15.35 -11.71 24.85
CA GLN A 88 -15.57 -12.03 26.26
C GLN A 88 -14.36 -12.72 26.93
N ARG A 89 -13.33 -13.08 26.16
CA ARG A 89 -12.14 -13.75 26.70
C ARG A 89 -11.38 -12.77 27.59
N GLN A 90 -11.55 -12.94 28.89
CA GLN A 90 -10.69 -12.32 29.89
C GLN A 90 -9.25 -12.78 29.65
N TRP A 91 -8.32 -11.84 29.46
CA TRP A 91 -6.89 -12.13 29.29
C TRP A 91 -6.24 -12.47 30.64
N SER A 92 -6.77 -13.47 31.34
CA SER A 92 -6.13 -14.03 32.52
C SER A 92 -5.12 -15.10 32.09
N THR A 93 -3.87 -14.87 32.50
CA THR A 93 -2.74 -15.79 32.77
C THR A 93 -2.47 -17.02 31.90
N ASP A 94 -3.08 -17.20 30.72
CA ASP A 94 -2.74 -18.30 29.82
C ASP A 94 -1.36 -18.04 29.20
N LEU A 95 -0.36 -18.76 29.70
CA LEU A 95 0.98 -18.76 29.14
C LEU A 95 0.98 -19.62 27.87
N THR A 96 1.63 -19.13 26.83
CA THR A 96 2.03 -19.96 25.69
C THR A 96 2.89 -21.13 26.18
N PRO A 97 3.02 -22.24 25.42
CA PRO A 97 3.93 -23.34 25.76
C PRO A 97 5.39 -22.90 25.99
N SER A 98 5.75 -21.70 25.55
CA SER A 98 7.05 -21.05 25.78
C SER A 98 7.17 -20.30 27.12
N GLY A 99 6.12 -20.24 27.93
CA GLY A 99 6.07 -19.47 29.18
C GLY A 99 5.88 -17.97 28.99
N LYS A 100 5.54 -17.49 27.79
CA LYS A 100 5.22 -16.07 27.53
C LYS A 100 3.73 -15.83 27.62
N LYS A 101 3.32 -14.69 28.19
CA LYS A 101 1.93 -14.22 28.16
C LYS A 101 1.45 -14.08 26.72
N LYS A 102 0.28 -14.64 26.41
CA LYS A 102 -0.32 -14.56 25.07
C LYS A 102 -1.12 -13.25 24.95
N TYR A 103 -0.45 -12.17 24.56
CA TYR A 103 -1.14 -10.92 24.21
C TYR A 103 -1.76 -11.04 22.81
N PRO A 104 -3.00 -10.54 22.60
CA PRO A 104 -3.56 -10.46 21.26
C PRO A 104 -2.81 -9.46 20.37
N HIS A 105 -3.10 -9.48 19.07
CA HIS A 105 -2.53 -8.52 18.14
C HIS A 105 -3.14 -7.13 18.36
N TRP A 106 -2.39 -6.04 18.11
CA TRP A 106 -2.84 -4.66 18.35
C TRP A 106 -4.08 -4.25 17.54
N SER A 107 -4.39 -4.93 16.43
CA SER A 107 -5.62 -4.71 15.65
C SER A 107 -6.85 -5.44 16.22
N GLU A 108 -6.65 -6.34 17.17
CA GLU A 108 -7.71 -7.04 17.91
C GLU A 108 -7.96 -6.40 19.28
N LEU A 109 -7.14 -5.41 19.67
CA LEU A 109 -7.08 -4.85 21.01
C LEU A 109 -7.46 -3.38 21.00
N MET A 110 -8.51 -3.08 21.75
CA MET A 110 -8.91 -1.76 22.22
C MET A 110 -9.77 -0.94 21.26
N ALA A 111 -10.94 -0.56 21.78
CA ALA A 111 -11.60 0.65 21.33
C ALA A 111 -10.61 1.82 21.51
N LEU A 112 -10.69 2.85 20.66
CA LEU A 112 -9.84 4.03 20.79
C LEU A 112 -9.86 4.62 22.21
N GLU A 113 -11.00 4.51 22.91
CA GLU A 113 -11.14 4.95 24.30
C GLU A 113 -10.17 4.23 25.26
N GLU A 114 -10.02 2.90 25.14
CA GLU A 114 -9.09 2.11 25.96
C GLU A 114 -7.62 2.38 25.60
N LEU A 115 -7.31 2.76 24.35
CA LEU A 115 -5.93 3.11 23.95
C LEU A 115 -5.46 4.45 24.51
N TYR A 116 -6.37 5.39 24.72
CA TYR A 116 -6.06 6.75 25.19
C TYR A 116 -6.41 6.98 26.66
N ASP A 117 -6.74 5.92 27.42
CA ASP A 117 -7.23 6.01 28.80
C ASP A 117 -8.40 7.00 28.95
N VAL A 118 -9.23 7.14 27.90
CA VAL A 118 -10.40 8.01 27.92
C VAL A 118 -11.49 7.26 28.70
N PRO A 119 -12.09 7.87 29.74
CA PRO A 119 -13.20 7.24 30.44
C PRO A 119 -14.29 6.91 29.43
N LYS A 120 -14.79 5.67 29.49
CA LYS A 120 -15.87 5.19 28.62
C LYS A 120 -17.18 5.87 29.05
N ASP A 121 -17.37 7.12 28.65
CA ASP A 121 -18.65 7.79 28.78
C ASP A 121 -19.58 7.19 27.71
N ASP A 122 -20.43 6.24 28.12
CA ASP A 122 -21.55 5.73 27.31
C ASP A 122 -22.60 6.84 26.99
N TYR A 123 -22.37 8.06 27.47
CA TYR A 123 -23.20 9.22 27.19
C TYR A 123 -22.88 9.81 25.82
N ILE A 124 -23.47 9.22 24.78
CA ILE A 124 -23.67 9.95 23.52
C ILE A 124 -24.73 11.02 23.81
N ASP A 125 -24.30 12.28 23.93
CA ASP A 125 -25.23 13.40 23.98
C ASP A 125 -26.04 13.41 22.67
N LYS A 126 -27.29 12.95 22.74
CA LYS A 126 -28.21 12.92 21.60
C LYS A 126 -28.53 14.33 21.08
N ARG A 127 -28.14 15.37 21.82
CA ARG A 127 -28.23 16.78 21.43
C ARG A 127 -26.96 17.30 20.78
N ALA A 128 -25.85 16.56 20.81
CA ALA A 128 -24.64 16.94 20.08
C ALA A 128 -24.95 16.96 18.58
N GLY A 129 -25.05 18.17 18.01
CA GLY A 129 -25.41 18.41 16.61
C GLY A 129 -26.84 18.90 16.38
N LEU A 130 -27.70 18.94 17.42
CA LEU A 130 -28.94 19.70 17.35
C LEU A 130 -28.62 21.21 17.51
N PRO A 131 -29.19 22.09 16.68
CA PRO A 131 -28.93 23.53 16.80
C PRO A 131 -29.40 24.06 18.17
N SER A 132 -28.53 24.82 18.85
CA SER A 132 -28.94 25.67 19.98
C SER A 132 -29.94 26.73 19.51
N GLU A 133 -30.66 27.38 20.44
CA GLU A 133 -31.63 28.44 20.09
C GLU A 133 -31.00 29.57 19.29
N GLU A 134 -29.75 29.93 19.60
CA GLU A 134 -28.96 30.93 18.86
C GLU A 134 -28.59 30.44 17.45
N ASP A 135 -28.23 29.16 17.32
CA ASP A 135 -27.83 28.58 16.04
C ASP A 135 -29.03 28.32 15.13
N ALA A 136 -30.20 28.02 15.69
CA ALA A 136 -31.45 27.92 14.96
C ALA A 136 -31.81 29.25 14.27
N GLN A 137 -31.58 30.39 14.95
CA GLN A 137 -31.77 31.72 14.37
C GLN A 137 -30.77 31.98 13.22
N LYS A 138 -29.49 31.63 13.41
CA LYS A 138 -28.47 31.76 12.36
C LYS A 138 -28.80 30.88 11.14
N ILE A 139 -29.24 29.65 11.35
CA ILE A 139 -29.64 28.72 10.29
C ILE A 139 -30.88 29.25 9.54
N ALA A 140 -31.86 29.81 10.25
CA ALA A 140 -33.04 30.42 9.64
C ALA A 140 -32.66 31.64 8.78
N HIS A 141 -31.77 32.49 9.29
CA HIS A 141 -31.23 33.61 8.53
C HIS A 141 -30.47 33.15 7.27
N LEU A 142 -29.59 32.15 7.40
CA LEU A 142 -28.84 31.58 6.27
C LEU A 142 -29.75 30.93 5.22
N ARG A 143 -30.81 30.23 5.66
CA ARG A 143 -31.83 29.67 4.76
C ARG A 143 -32.53 30.78 3.96
N LYS A 144 -32.93 31.87 4.61
CA LYS A 144 -33.54 33.03 3.96
C LYS A 144 -32.59 33.68 2.94
N GLN A 145 -31.31 33.86 3.31
CA GLN A 145 -30.28 34.36 2.41
C GLN A 145 -30.06 33.46 1.19
N TYR A 146 -30.06 32.14 1.41
CA TYR A 146 -29.91 31.16 0.35
C TYR A 146 -31.10 31.16 -0.61
N GLU A 147 -32.33 31.20 -0.07
CA GLU A 147 -33.54 31.32 -0.89
C GLU A 147 -33.55 32.61 -1.72
N LEU A 148 -33.16 33.75 -1.13
CA LEU A 148 -33.04 35.02 -1.87
C LEU A 148 -32.01 34.96 -3.00
N LYS A 149 -30.87 34.28 -2.78
CA LYS A 149 -29.79 34.20 -3.77
C LYS A 149 -30.01 33.15 -4.85
N TYR A 150 -30.67 32.03 -4.52
CA TYR A 150 -30.69 30.83 -5.36
C TYR A 150 -32.09 30.28 -5.66
N SER A 151 -33.16 30.81 -5.06
CA SER A 151 -34.51 30.47 -5.49
C SER A 151 -34.75 30.99 -6.90
N ARG A 152 -35.30 30.12 -7.74
CA ARG A 152 -35.64 30.37 -9.15
C ARG A 152 -36.55 31.58 -9.37
N ASN A 153 -37.22 32.06 -8.30
CA ASN A 153 -38.10 33.23 -8.32
C ASN A 153 -37.36 34.57 -8.13
N ALA A 154 -36.16 34.60 -7.55
CA ALA A 154 -35.39 35.83 -7.39
C ALA A 154 -34.62 36.22 -8.66
N VAL A 155 -34.14 35.23 -9.43
CA VAL A 155 -33.45 35.43 -10.72
C VAL A 155 -34.36 36.03 -11.79
N LYS A 156 -35.70 35.95 -11.64
CA LYS A 156 -36.66 36.55 -12.58
C LYS A 156 -36.89 38.05 -12.38
N VAL A 157 -36.48 38.64 -11.26
CA VAL A 157 -36.78 40.07 -10.96
C VAL A 157 -35.73 41.01 -11.57
N GLU A 158 -34.50 40.55 -11.83
CA GLU A 158 -33.43 41.41 -12.38
C GLU A 158 -33.16 41.24 -13.88
N GLY A 159 -33.95 40.43 -14.60
CA GLY A 159 -33.76 40.14 -16.02
C GLY A 159 -34.87 40.61 -16.95
N GLY A 160 -35.71 41.57 -16.54
CA GLY A 160 -36.94 41.92 -17.26
C GLY A 160 -37.31 43.40 -17.23
N SER A 161 -36.39 44.28 -17.55
CA SER A 161 -36.71 45.62 -18.06
C SER A 161 -35.48 46.22 -18.75
N ASP A 162 -35.29 45.91 -20.03
CA ASP A 162 -34.66 46.83 -20.98
C ASP A 162 -35.08 46.48 -22.41
N ASP A 163 -35.47 47.54 -23.11
CA ASP A 163 -35.84 47.73 -24.52
C ASP A 163 -37.22 47.32 -25.07
N SER A 164 -38.03 48.37 -25.29
CA SER A 164 -38.51 48.87 -26.60
C SER A 164 -39.08 47.89 -27.63
#